data_AF-A0A7W6K840-F1
#
_entry.id   AF-A0A7W6K840-F1
#
_cell.length_a   1.000
_cell.length_b   1.000
_cell.length_c   1.000
_cell.angle_alpha   90.00
_cell.angle_beta   90.00
_cell.angle_gamma   90.00
#
_symmetry.space_group_name_H-M   'P 1'
#
loop_
_entity.id
_entity.type
_entity.pdbx_description
1 polymer ?
#
loop_
_entity_poly.entity_id
_entity_poly.type
_entity_poly.pdbx_seq_one_letter_code
_entity_poly.pdbx_strand_id
1 'polypeptide(L)'
;MKPLKFALLFFPLSLLFSCVSSTNDYAYNEKVTSIFLSQMKQIDETDSVFKDTLKVYLNGFPDSIFLSNKAENLINNSKTDLADIMSLKPSKAAEKFNNDVISYLKAINDYGKTAKQMLHTQNMNEKKKIHEQLMLKYKKLNTYPDRVLAVQKKYLNEVGLQAR
;
A
#
# COMPACT_ATOMS: atom_id res chain seq x y z
N MET A 1 19.37 3.80 11.00
CA MET A 1 18.31 3.84 9.96
C MET A 1 17.51 5.12 10.18
N LYS A 2 17.35 5.97 9.17
CA LYS A 2 16.67 7.26 9.34
C LYS A 2 15.22 7.01 9.78
N PRO A 3 14.74 7.59 10.89
CA PRO A 3 13.33 7.53 11.23
C PRO A 3 12.55 8.15 10.07
N LEU A 4 11.48 7.46 9.68
CA LEU A 4 10.55 7.87 8.64
C LEU A 4 10.21 9.34 8.89
N LYS A 5 10.61 10.23 7.97
CA LYS A 5 10.27 11.64 8.04
C LYS A 5 8.78 11.76 7.81
N PHE A 6 8.00 11.59 8.87
CA PHE A 6 6.58 11.96 8.98
C PHE A 6 6.34 13.48 8.79
N ALA A 7 7.34 14.25 8.37
CA ALA A 7 7.32 15.70 8.35
C ALA A 7 6.58 16.31 7.12
N LEU A 8 6.00 15.53 6.21
CA LEU A 8 5.41 16.07 4.98
C LEU A 8 4.08 15.46 4.51
N LEU A 9 3.48 14.53 5.25
CA LEU A 9 2.21 13.88 4.86
C LEU A 9 0.99 14.36 5.66
N PHE A 10 1.02 15.60 6.13
CA PHE A 10 -0.18 16.39 6.40
C PHE A 10 -0.34 17.42 5.27
N PHE A 11 -0.54 16.96 4.04
CA PHE A 11 -1.28 17.79 3.10
C PHE A 11 -2.75 17.42 3.31
N PRO A 12 -3.56 18.27 3.97
CA PRO A 12 -4.99 18.10 3.89
C PRO A 12 -5.30 18.34 2.41
N LEU A 13 -5.52 17.26 1.66
CA LEU A 13 -5.92 17.32 0.26
C LEU A 13 -7.38 17.79 0.12
N SER A 14 -7.88 18.57 1.09
CA SER A 14 -9.09 19.38 1.03
C SER A 14 -8.73 20.78 0.51
N LEU A 15 -8.04 20.83 -0.62
CA LEU A 15 -7.72 22.10 -1.28
C LEU A 15 -8.82 22.41 -2.29
N LEU A 16 -9.38 23.61 -2.13
CA LEU A 16 -10.40 24.23 -2.96
C LEU A 16 -9.86 24.36 -4.40
N PHE A 17 -10.11 23.35 -5.23
CA PHE A 17 -9.74 23.39 -6.64
C PHE A 17 -10.63 24.39 -7.39
N SER A 18 -10.03 25.28 -8.17
CA SER A 18 -10.74 26.14 -9.11
C SER A 18 -11.43 25.28 -10.17
N CYS A 19 -12.72 25.56 -10.44
CA CYS A 19 -13.67 24.82 -11.30
C CYS A 19 -13.31 24.69 -12.81
N VAL A 20 -12.04 24.42 -13.15
CA VAL A 20 -11.60 24.19 -14.54
C VAL A 20 -11.50 22.69 -14.86
N SER A 21 -11.55 21.81 -13.85
CA SER A 21 -11.50 20.36 -14.06
C SER A 21 -12.88 19.78 -14.35
N SER A 22 -12.91 18.68 -15.11
CA SER A 22 -14.08 17.81 -15.15
C SER A 22 -14.36 17.30 -13.73
N THR A 23 -15.62 17.32 -13.28
CA THR A 23 -16.02 16.78 -11.96
C THR A 23 -15.61 15.31 -11.79
N ASN A 24 -15.42 14.59 -12.91
CA ASN A 24 -15.00 13.20 -12.94
C ASN A 24 -13.54 12.99 -12.51
N ASP A 25 -12.58 13.82 -12.95
CA ASP A 25 -11.16 13.66 -12.56
C ASP A 25 -10.94 13.96 -11.09
N TYR A 26 -11.65 14.95 -10.55
CA TYR A 26 -11.60 15.25 -9.12
C TYR A 26 -12.10 14.07 -8.28
N ALA A 27 -13.31 13.59 -8.54
CA ALA A 27 -13.90 12.47 -7.82
C ALA A 27 -13.08 11.18 -7.98
N TYR A 28 -12.53 10.95 -9.17
CA TYR A 28 -11.63 9.83 -9.44
C TYR A 28 -10.37 9.92 -8.58
N ASN A 29 -9.71 11.09 -8.57
CA ASN A 29 -8.53 11.32 -7.76
C ASN A 29 -8.81 11.06 -6.28
N GLU A 30 -9.90 11.60 -5.73
CA GLU A 30 -10.27 11.39 -4.33
C GLU A 30 -10.41 9.91 -3.98
N LYS A 31 -11.19 9.15 -4.78
CA LYS A 31 -11.43 7.72 -4.55
C LYS A 31 -10.12 6.92 -4.59
N VAL A 32 -9.31 7.09 -5.63
CA VAL A 32 -8.07 6.31 -5.80
C VAL A 32 -7.02 6.71 -4.77
N THR A 33 -6.92 7.99 -4.42
CA THR A 33 -6.01 8.47 -3.37
C THR A 33 -6.40 7.93 -2.00
N SER A 34 -7.69 7.93 -1.68
CA SER A 34 -8.19 7.37 -0.41
C SER A 34 -7.81 5.89 -0.28
N ILE A 35 -7.94 5.11 -1.35
CA ILE A 35 -7.51 3.71 -1.37
C ILE A 35 -6.00 3.60 -1.15
N PHE A 36 -5.21 4.36 -1.92
CA PHE A 36 -3.76 4.36 -1.82
C PHE A 36 -3.25 4.69 -0.41
N LEU A 37 -3.77 5.76 0.21
CA LEU A 37 -3.37 6.18 1.56
C LEU A 37 -3.80 5.18 2.64
N SER A 38 -5.00 4.63 2.53
CA SER A 38 -5.48 3.57 3.44
C SER A 38 -4.54 2.36 3.43
N GLN A 39 -4.10 1.95 2.24
CA GLN A 39 -3.21 0.81 2.06
C GLN A 39 -1.78 1.09 2.53
N MET A 40 -1.28 2.31 2.31
CA MET A 40 0.01 2.75 2.85
C MET A 40 0.02 2.66 4.39
N LYS A 41 -1.04 3.17 5.04
CA LYS A 41 -1.20 3.07 6.51
C LYS A 41 -1.22 1.61 6.99
N GLN A 42 -1.95 0.74 6.31
CA GLN A 42 -2.02 -0.69 6.67
C GLN A 42 -0.65 -1.38 6.58
N ILE A 43 0.16 -1.05 5.57
CA ILE A 43 1.51 -1.59 5.42
C ILE A 43 2.42 -1.11 6.55
N ASP A 44 2.40 0.19 6.87
CA ASP A 44 3.22 0.74 7.96
C ASP A 44 2.88 0.11 9.32
N GLU A 45 1.59 -0.09 9.60
CA GLU A 45 1.12 -0.74 10.84
C GLU A 45 1.45 -2.24 10.91
N THR A 46 1.64 -2.89 9.77
CA THR A 46 1.84 -4.35 9.70
C THR A 46 3.31 -4.72 9.67
N ASP A 47 4.14 -3.93 8.99
CA ASP A 47 5.58 -4.18 8.86
C ASP A 47 6.34 -4.07 10.19
N SER A 48 5.94 -3.15 11.07
CA SER A 48 6.56 -3.01 12.40
C SER A 48 6.60 -4.32 13.19
N VAL A 49 5.70 -5.26 12.89
CA VAL A 49 5.61 -6.56 13.55
C VAL A 49 6.42 -7.65 12.83
N PHE A 50 6.46 -7.66 11.50
CA PHE A 50 7.18 -8.68 10.72
C PHE A 50 8.70 -8.48 10.65
N LYS A 51 9.19 -7.26 10.93
CA LYS A 51 10.63 -6.99 11.07
C LYS A 51 11.22 -7.50 12.38
N ASP A 52 10.40 -7.71 13.39
CA ASP A 52 10.86 -8.16 14.69
C ASP A 52 11.13 -9.67 14.67
N THR A 53 12.38 -10.04 14.40
CA THR A 53 12.82 -11.42 14.26
C THR A 53 12.65 -12.23 15.55
N LEU A 54 12.78 -11.59 16.73
CA LEU A 54 12.49 -12.24 18.01
C LEU A 54 11.03 -12.69 18.04
N LYS A 55 10.11 -11.83 17.59
CA LYS A 55 8.68 -12.16 17.53
C LYS A 55 8.35 -13.24 16.50
N VAL A 56 9.07 -13.28 15.38
CA VAL A 56 8.81 -14.24 14.30
C VAL A 56 9.29 -15.67 14.64
N TYR A 57 10.34 -15.81 15.46
CA TYR A 57 11.02 -17.10 15.69
C TYR A 57 10.83 -17.72 17.07
N LEU A 58 10.17 -17.04 18.01
CA LEU A 58 9.86 -17.60 19.33
C LEU A 58 8.77 -18.70 19.22
N ASN A 59 9.06 -19.88 19.75
CA ASN A 59 8.11 -21.00 19.83
C ASN A 59 6.93 -20.63 20.74
N GLY A 60 5.70 -20.94 20.32
CA GLY A 60 4.49 -20.68 21.11
C GLY A 60 3.98 -19.23 21.06
N PHE A 61 4.30 -18.49 19.99
CA PHE A 61 3.96 -17.08 19.84
C PHE A 61 2.45 -16.80 20.07
N PRO A 62 2.06 -16.11 21.15
CA PRO A 62 0.67 -15.76 21.43
C PRO A 62 0.06 -14.84 20.37
N ASP A 63 0.90 -14.10 19.63
CA ASP A 63 0.47 -13.22 18.54
C ASP A 63 0.31 -13.92 17.19
N SER A 64 0.39 -15.26 17.11
CA SER A 64 0.25 -15.98 15.84
C SER A 64 -1.13 -15.75 15.17
N ILE A 65 -2.21 -15.66 15.96
CA ILE A 65 -3.55 -15.33 15.46
C ILE A 65 -3.59 -13.86 15.01
N PHE A 66 -3.05 -12.94 15.82
CA PHE A 66 -3.02 -11.52 15.49
C PHE A 66 -2.24 -11.23 14.20
N LEU A 67 -1.07 -11.85 14.03
CA LEU A 67 -0.24 -11.74 12.83
C LEU A 67 -0.91 -12.40 11.62
N SER A 68 -1.58 -13.53 11.82
CA SER A 68 -2.36 -14.18 10.77
C SER A 68 -3.50 -13.29 10.31
N ASN A 69 -4.24 -12.67 11.23
CA ASN A 69 -5.29 -11.71 10.92
C ASN A 69 -4.73 -10.49 10.18
N LYS A 70 -3.57 -9.96 10.57
CA LYS A 70 -2.91 -8.87 9.82
C LYS A 70 -2.56 -9.29 8.39
N ALA A 71 -1.97 -10.46 8.20
CA ALA A 71 -1.64 -10.98 6.88
C ALA A 71 -2.91 -11.20 6.02
N GLU A 72 -3.97 -11.73 6.62
CA GLU A 72 -5.27 -11.92 5.96
C GLU A 72 -5.95 -10.60 5.59
N ASN A 73 -5.92 -9.62 6.48
CA ASN A 73 -6.45 -8.28 6.21
C ASN A 73 -5.72 -7.63 5.04
N LEU A 74 -4.39 -7.73 4.96
CA LEU A 74 -3.63 -7.25 3.80
C LEU A 74 -4.07 -7.94 2.51
N ILE A 75 -4.29 -9.28 2.54
CA ILE A 75 -4.73 -10.04 1.36
C ILE A 75 -6.14 -9.63 0.94
N ASN A 76 -7.07 -9.54 1.89
CA ASN A 76 -8.48 -9.30 1.61
C ASN A 76 -8.70 -7.84 1.19
N ASN A 77 -8.16 -6.88 1.92
CA ASN A 77 -8.32 -5.46 1.61
C ASN A 77 -7.69 -5.12 0.26
N SER A 78 -6.48 -5.62 -0.03
CA SER A 78 -5.86 -5.40 -1.35
C SER A 78 -6.63 -6.03 -2.51
N LYS A 79 -7.30 -7.17 -2.30
CA LYS A 79 -8.18 -7.78 -3.33
C LYS A 79 -9.43 -6.95 -3.57
N THR A 80 -10.10 -6.54 -2.49
CA THR A 80 -11.31 -5.70 -2.57
C THR A 80 -10.98 -4.38 -3.25
N ASP A 81 -9.93 -3.69 -2.80
CA ASP A 81 -9.49 -2.42 -3.38
C ASP A 81 -9.03 -2.57 -4.83
N LEU A 82 -8.44 -3.72 -5.19
CA LEU A 82 -8.07 -3.99 -6.57
C LEU A 82 -9.31 -4.15 -7.46
N ALA A 83 -10.34 -4.86 -6.99
CA ALA A 83 -11.61 -4.99 -7.70
C ALA A 83 -12.30 -3.62 -7.86
N ASP A 84 -12.32 -2.82 -6.80
CA ASP A 84 -12.82 -1.44 -6.80
C ASP A 84 -12.10 -0.62 -7.89
N ILE A 85 -10.77 -0.57 -7.89
CA ILE A 85 -10.00 0.22 -8.86
C ILE A 85 -10.17 -0.31 -10.28
N MET A 86 -10.19 -1.63 -10.48
CA MET A 86 -10.37 -2.23 -11.81
C MET A 86 -11.76 -1.94 -12.41
N SER A 87 -12.75 -1.62 -11.58
CA SER A 87 -14.09 -1.20 -12.03
C SER A 87 -14.15 0.27 -12.45
N LEU A 88 -13.16 1.08 -12.05
CA LEU A 88 -13.11 2.49 -12.41
C LEU A 88 -12.64 2.68 -13.85
N LYS A 89 -13.13 3.75 -14.49
CA LYS A 89 -12.71 4.17 -15.82
C LYS A 89 -11.82 5.41 -15.69
N PRO A 90 -10.48 5.27 -15.64
CA PRO A 90 -9.59 6.43 -15.60
C PRO A 90 -9.70 7.24 -16.89
N SER A 91 -9.55 8.55 -16.79
CA SER A 91 -9.22 9.38 -17.94
C SER A 91 -7.83 9.02 -18.47
N LYS A 92 -7.52 9.42 -19.70
CA LYS A 92 -6.19 9.20 -20.30
C LYS A 92 -5.05 9.76 -19.43
N ALA A 93 -5.26 10.90 -18.80
CA ALA A 93 -4.30 11.52 -17.89
C ALA A 93 -4.13 10.72 -16.58
N ALA A 94 -5.20 10.06 -16.11
CA ALA A 94 -5.20 9.28 -14.88
C ALA A 94 -4.66 7.85 -15.05
N GLU A 95 -4.55 7.32 -16.27
CA GLU A 95 -4.16 5.92 -16.54
C GLU A 95 -2.87 5.50 -15.82
N LYS A 96 -1.84 6.36 -15.85
CA LYS A 96 -0.57 6.03 -15.22
C LYS A 96 -0.70 5.95 -13.69
N PHE A 97 -1.45 6.87 -13.09
CA PHE A 97 -1.73 6.87 -11.65
C PHE A 97 -2.51 5.61 -11.26
N ASN A 98 -3.57 5.28 -12.01
CA ASN A 98 -4.35 4.06 -11.85
C ASN A 98 -3.46 2.80 -11.85
N ASN A 99 -2.62 2.66 -12.87
CA ASN A 99 -1.79 1.49 -13.08
C ASN A 99 -0.71 1.34 -11.99
N ASP A 100 -0.17 2.46 -11.51
CA ASP A 100 0.79 2.47 -10.41
C ASP A 100 0.14 2.05 -9.07
N VAL A 101 -1.11 2.48 -8.79
CA VAL A 101 -1.87 2.03 -7.62
C VAL A 101 -2.27 0.55 -7.74
N ILE A 102 -2.74 0.10 -8.89
CA ILE A 102 -3.01 -1.34 -9.15
C ILE A 102 -1.75 -2.18 -8.87
N SER A 103 -0.60 -1.72 -9.34
CA SER A 103 0.66 -2.42 -9.14
C SER A 103 1.08 -2.44 -7.67
N TYR A 104 0.75 -1.40 -6.91
CA TYR A 104 0.98 -1.36 -5.47
C TYR A 104 0.08 -2.36 -4.74
N LEU A 105 -1.23 -2.37 -5.03
CA LEU A 105 -2.18 -3.32 -4.43
C LEU A 105 -1.80 -4.78 -4.68
N LYS A 106 -1.36 -5.10 -5.91
CA LYS A 106 -0.85 -6.45 -6.24
C LYS A 106 0.38 -6.80 -5.39
N ALA A 107 1.31 -5.87 -5.22
CA ALA A 107 2.49 -6.09 -4.38
C ALA A 107 2.12 -6.27 -2.90
N ILE A 108 1.11 -5.56 -2.39
CA ILE A 108 0.59 -5.72 -1.02
C ILE A 108 -0.01 -7.11 -0.85
N ASN A 109 -0.81 -7.54 -1.83
CA ASN A 109 -1.42 -8.86 -1.81
C ASN A 109 -0.37 -9.97 -1.74
N ASP A 110 0.66 -9.86 -2.58
CA ASP A 110 1.77 -10.82 -2.62
C ASP A 110 2.57 -10.82 -1.31
N TYR A 111 2.79 -9.64 -0.70
CA TYR A 111 3.43 -9.54 0.61
C TYR A 111 2.59 -10.22 1.70
N GLY A 112 1.29 -9.95 1.74
CA GLY A 112 0.36 -10.60 2.69
C GLY A 112 0.32 -12.12 2.53
N LYS A 113 0.32 -12.64 1.29
CA LYS A 113 0.42 -14.08 1.01
C LYS A 113 1.71 -14.70 1.54
N THR A 114 2.85 -14.05 1.30
CA THR A 114 4.15 -14.51 1.82
C THR A 114 4.19 -14.46 3.35
N ALA A 115 3.62 -13.41 3.96
CA ALA A 115 3.51 -13.31 5.42
C ALA A 115 2.67 -14.45 5.99
N LYS A 116 1.50 -14.73 5.39
CA LYS A 116 0.66 -15.86 5.77
C LYS A 116 1.39 -17.18 5.64
N GLN A 117 2.09 -17.41 4.51
CA GLN A 117 2.88 -18.63 4.30
C GLN A 117 3.93 -18.80 5.41
N MET A 118 4.71 -17.75 5.70
CA MET A 118 5.73 -17.76 6.75
C MET A 118 5.17 -18.18 8.11
N LEU A 119 3.99 -17.66 8.48
CA LEU A 119 3.34 -17.96 9.76
C LEU A 119 2.90 -19.42 9.88
N HIS A 120 2.52 -20.05 8.76
CA HIS A 120 2.04 -21.43 8.72
C HIS A 120 3.18 -22.45 8.52
N THR A 121 4.38 -22.01 8.10
CA THR A 121 5.53 -22.90 7.95
C THR A 121 6.05 -23.38 9.30
N GLN A 122 6.07 -24.69 9.51
CA GLN A 122 6.56 -25.31 10.75
C GLN A 122 8.10 -25.49 10.74
N ASN A 123 8.68 -25.74 9.57
CA ASN A 123 10.12 -25.92 9.43
C ASN A 123 10.86 -24.59 9.61
N MET A 124 11.75 -24.50 10.59
CA MET A 124 12.45 -23.24 10.90
C MET A 124 13.40 -22.76 9.81
N ASN A 125 14.04 -23.67 9.07
CA ASN A 125 14.93 -23.28 7.97
C ASN A 125 14.14 -22.73 6.78
N GLU A 126 12.98 -23.33 6.49
CA GLU A 126 12.07 -22.84 5.46
C GLU A 126 11.42 -21.51 5.87
N LYS A 127 10.97 -21.38 7.12
CA LYS A 127 10.44 -20.13 7.68
C LYS A 127 11.43 -18.98 7.53
N LYS A 128 12.72 -19.21 7.79
CA LYS A 128 13.79 -18.21 7.59
C LYS A 128 13.89 -17.78 6.12
N LYS A 129 13.89 -18.72 5.17
CA LYS A 129 13.91 -18.39 3.73
C LYS A 129 12.70 -17.55 3.31
N ILE A 130 11.51 -17.90 3.79
CA ILE A 130 10.28 -17.15 3.49
C ILE A 130 10.33 -15.76 4.13
N HIS A 131 10.88 -15.62 5.34
CA HIS A 131 11.06 -14.32 5.99
C HIS A 131 12.01 -13.42 5.18
N GLU A 132 13.11 -13.94 4.66
CA GLU A 132 14.00 -13.19 3.77
C GLU A 132 13.27 -12.70 2.51
N GLN A 133 12.47 -13.58 1.88
CA GLN A 133 11.62 -13.19 0.75
C GLN A 133 10.59 -12.13 1.12
N LEU A 134 10.01 -12.22 2.32
CA LEU A 134 9.07 -11.25 2.86
C LEU A 134 9.74 -9.87 3.00
N MET A 135 10.95 -9.82 3.54
CA MET A 135 11.72 -8.58 3.69
C MET A 135 12.11 -7.97 2.34
N LEU A 136 12.46 -8.78 1.33
CA LEU A 136 12.69 -8.30 -0.03
C LEU A 136 11.43 -7.70 -0.66
N LYS A 137 10.28 -8.36 -0.48
CA LYS A 137 8.97 -7.85 -0.94
C LYS A 137 8.62 -6.53 -0.25
N TYR A 138 8.85 -6.42 1.06
CA TYR A 138 8.64 -5.18 1.79
C TYR A 138 9.54 -4.04 1.30
N LYS A 139 10.83 -4.31 1.09
CA LYS A 139 11.75 -3.32 0.53
C LYS A 139 11.27 -2.81 -0.83
N LYS A 140 10.74 -3.69 -1.67
CA LYS A 140 10.12 -3.32 -2.96
C LYS A 140 8.85 -2.49 -2.75
N LEU A 141 7.96 -2.90 -1.84
CA LEU A 141 6.73 -2.18 -1.50
C LEU A 141 7.00 -0.73 -1.09
N ASN A 142 8.03 -0.50 -0.28
CA ASN A 142 8.40 0.84 0.18
C ASN A 142 8.89 1.79 -0.92
N THR A 143 9.16 1.30 -2.12
CA THR A 143 9.49 2.16 -3.26
C THR A 143 8.26 2.70 -4.00
N TYR A 144 7.08 2.13 -3.75
CA TYR A 144 5.86 2.53 -4.44
C TYR A 144 5.34 3.90 -4.00
N PRO A 145 5.26 4.25 -2.70
CA PRO A 145 4.60 5.48 -2.28
C PRO A 145 5.15 6.73 -2.97
N ASP A 146 6.46 6.93 -2.95
CA ASP A 146 7.11 8.07 -3.61
C ASP A 146 6.83 8.09 -5.12
N ARG A 147 6.87 6.92 -5.77
CA ARG A 147 6.58 6.79 -7.21
C ARG A 147 5.14 7.13 -7.53
N VAL A 148 4.18 6.60 -6.75
CA VAL A 148 2.75 6.83 -6.92
C VAL A 148 2.42 8.31 -6.72
N LEU A 149 2.93 8.94 -5.65
CA LEU A 149 2.74 10.36 -5.36
C LEU A 149 3.32 11.26 -6.47
N ALA A 150 4.52 10.94 -6.99
CA ALA A 150 5.10 11.68 -8.09
C ALA A 150 4.26 11.60 -9.38
N VAL A 151 3.63 10.46 -9.63
CA VAL A 151 2.76 10.23 -10.79
C VAL A 151 1.41 10.91 -10.60
N GLN A 152 0.83 10.84 -9.40
CA GLN A 152 -0.37 11.56 -9.04
C GLN A 152 -0.18 13.07 -9.25
N LYS A 153 0.95 13.64 -8.80
CA LYS A 153 1.25 15.06 -8.99
C LYS A 153 1.27 15.46 -10.47
N LYS A 154 1.85 14.63 -11.33
CA LYS A 154 1.85 14.89 -12.79
C LYS A 154 0.43 14.86 -13.35
N TYR A 155 -0.34 13.84 -13.02
CA TYR A 155 -1.75 13.72 -13.39
C TYR A 155 -2.55 14.96 -12.96
N LEU A 156 -2.47 15.34 -11.69
CA LEU A 156 -3.16 16.51 -11.13
C LEU A 156 -2.80 17.81 -11.86
N ASN A 157 -1.53 17.99 -12.22
CA ASN A 157 -1.10 19.13 -13.01
C ASN A 157 -1.71 19.12 -14.42
N GLU A 158 -1.77 17.96 -15.08
CA GLU A 158 -2.32 17.80 -16.43
C GLU A 158 -3.82 18.12 -16.49
N VAL A 159 -4.59 17.79 -15.44
CA VAL A 159 -6.04 18.03 -15.38
C VAL A 159 -6.43 19.33 -14.66
N GLY A 160 -5.45 20.18 -14.31
CA GLY A 160 -5.70 21.48 -13.67
C GLY A 160 -6.13 21.40 -12.20
N LEU A 161 -5.94 20.25 -11.53
CA LEU A 161 -6.24 20.04 -10.12
C LEU A 161 -5.00 20.33 -9.26
N GLN A 162 -4.62 21.60 -9.16
CA GLN A 162 -3.45 22.00 -8.36
C GLN A 162 -3.86 22.62 -7.02
N ALA A 163 -3.11 22.23 -5.98
CA ALA A 163 -3.01 22.96 -4.72
C ALA A 163 -2.52 24.39 -5.02
N ARG A 164 -3.27 25.43 -4.61
CA ARG A 164 -2.75 26.80 -4.57
C ARG A 164 -1.93 27.03 -3.31
#